data_AF-A0A7J9Q549-F1
#
_entry.id   AF-A0A7J9Q549-F1
#
_cell.length_a   1.000
_cell.length_b   1.000
_cell.length_c   1.000
_cell.angle_alpha   90.00
_cell.angle_beta   90.00
_cell.angle_gamma   90.00
#
_symmetry.space_group_name_H-M   'P 1'
#
loop_
_entity.id
_entity.type
_entity.pdbx_description
1 polymer ?
#
loop_
_entity_poly.entity_id
_entity_poly.type
_entity_poly.pdbx_seq_one_letter_code
_entity_poly.pdbx_strand_id
1 'polypeptide(L)'
;RLALERGAKNNRIVEAHVCADLGKFNPRINGKDIKKKYVINSPIVLYLGQLHGGQYAELLLRAVKIISAKKTNTVFMIVGSGADLSRLKGLAKDLEITDKVIFTGAVEYSLVPKYIAAADVAVACFEDNDLTRSKSPLKIVEYMASGKAIVASDVGEVPIMLDGCGILTEPGNVYSLANGIIRFLEDEKLRKECERKARKRAEKEYKWEVTADNLLRAYEIAKNIR
;
A
#
# COMPACT_ATOMS: atom_id res chain seq x y z
N ARG A 1 15.17 10.47 11.80
CA ARG A 1 15.33 11.94 11.76
C ARG A 1 14.82 12.62 13.04
N LEU A 2 13.55 12.43 13.45
CA LEU A 2 13.00 13.03 14.68
C LEU A 2 13.80 12.74 15.96
N ALA A 3 14.32 11.52 16.12
CA ALA A 3 15.16 11.17 17.27
C ALA A 3 16.44 12.03 17.34
N LEU A 4 17.10 12.29 16.19
CA LEU A 4 18.27 13.17 16.11
C LEU A 4 17.89 14.61 16.46
N GLU A 5 16.78 15.11 15.92
CA GLU A 5 16.26 16.46 16.21
C GLU A 5 15.93 16.63 17.70
N ARG A 6 15.57 15.54 18.40
CA ARG A 6 15.34 15.50 19.85
C ARG A 6 16.60 15.17 20.67
N GLY A 7 17.79 15.19 20.07
CA GLY A 7 19.07 15.07 20.77
C GLY A 7 19.61 13.65 20.93
N ALA A 8 19.02 12.64 20.30
CA ALA A 8 19.63 11.31 20.27
C ALA A 8 20.95 11.35 19.50
N LYS A 9 21.98 10.68 20.02
CA LYS A 9 23.27 10.54 19.33
C LYS A 9 23.12 9.56 18.17
N ASN A 10 23.71 9.88 17.02
CA ASN A 10 23.60 9.05 15.81
C ASN A 10 24.04 7.59 16.04
N ASN A 11 25.08 7.37 16.84
CA ASN A 11 25.57 6.03 17.20
C ASN A 11 24.68 5.27 18.20
N ARG A 12 23.57 5.86 18.64
CA ARG A 12 22.57 5.27 19.55
C ARG A 12 21.19 5.15 18.91
N ILE A 13 21.09 5.37 17.60
CA ILE A 13 19.86 5.18 16.84
C ILE A 13 20.00 3.90 16.03
N VAL A 14 19.01 3.04 16.16
CA VAL A 14 18.90 1.82 15.36
C VAL A 14 17.51 1.79 14.72
N GLU A 15 17.46 1.54 13.42
CA GLU A 15 16.23 1.49 12.66
C GLU A 15 15.64 0.08 12.70
N ALA A 16 14.39 -0.03 13.13
CA ALA A 16 13.63 -1.27 13.16
C ALA A 16 12.33 -1.05 12.39
N HIS A 17 12.34 -1.39 11.10
CA HIS A 17 11.20 -1.15 10.22
C HIS A 17 10.11 -2.20 10.41
N VAL A 18 8.87 -1.80 10.10
CA VAL A 18 7.82 -2.77 9.79
C VAL A 18 8.27 -3.69 8.66
N CYS A 19 7.98 -4.98 8.76
CA CYS A 19 8.44 -5.99 7.81
C CYS A 19 7.28 -6.81 7.24
N ALA A 20 7.54 -7.45 6.11
CA ALA A 20 6.65 -8.45 5.53
C ALA A 20 7.25 -9.85 5.67
N ASP A 21 6.38 -10.84 5.85
CA ASP A 21 6.74 -12.25 5.75
C ASP A 21 6.89 -12.62 4.27
N LEU A 22 8.14 -12.68 3.78
CA LEU A 22 8.42 -12.96 2.36
C LEU A 22 8.05 -14.38 1.92
N GLY A 23 7.82 -15.30 2.87
CA GLY A 23 7.25 -16.62 2.58
C GLY A 23 5.77 -16.53 2.24
N LYS A 24 5.02 -15.72 3.00
CA LYS A 24 3.58 -15.48 2.78
C LYS A 24 3.27 -14.48 1.67
N PHE A 25 4.11 -13.47 1.48
CA PHE A 25 3.95 -12.44 0.46
C PHE A 25 5.06 -12.56 -0.58
N ASN A 26 4.73 -13.07 -1.75
CA ASN A 26 5.72 -13.23 -2.82
C ASN A 26 5.08 -13.22 -4.23
N PRO A 27 5.84 -12.88 -5.28
CA PRO A 27 5.31 -12.79 -6.64
C PRO A 27 4.91 -14.13 -7.28
N ARG A 28 5.20 -15.28 -6.65
CA ARG A 28 4.80 -16.61 -7.15
C ARG A 28 3.36 -16.95 -6.81
N ILE A 29 2.74 -16.20 -5.90
CA ILE A 29 1.33 -16.36 -5.54
C ILE A 29 0.45 -15.93 -6.71
N ASN A 30 -0.55 -16.74 -7.00
CA ASN A 30 -1.48 -16.53 -8.08
C ASN A 30 -2.83 -15.99 -7.56
N GLY A 31 -3.31 -14.89 -8.14
CA GLY A 31 -4.61 -14.29 -7.83
C GLY A 31 -5.80 -14.79 -8.66
N LYS A 32 -5.65 -15.82 -9.52
CA LYS A 32 -6.73 -16.32 -10.40
C LYS A 32 -7.99 -16.71 -9.65
N ASP A 33 -7.89 -17.30 -8.46
CA ASP A 33 -9.06 -17.66 -7.65
C ASP A 33 -9.88 -16.42 -7.28
N ILE A 34 -9.22 -15.30 -6.97
CA ILE A 34 -9.88 -14.03 -6.67
C ILE A 34 -10.53 -13.47 -7.93
N LYS A 35 -9.81 -13.44 -9.06
CA LYS A 35 -10.37 -13.01 -10.34
C LYS A 35 -11.60 -13.83 -10.73
N LYS A 36 -11.57 -15.16 -10.54
CA LYS A 36 -12.70 -16.06 -10.79
C LYS A 36 -13.86 -15.81 -9.83
N LYS A 37 -13.58 -15.67 -8.52
CA LYS A 37 -14.59 -15.42 -7.47
C LYS A 37 -15.43 -14.17 -7.76
N TYR A 38 -14.81 -13.13 -8.29
CA TYR A 38 -15.46 -11.86 -8.59
C TYR A 38 -15.75 -11.64 -10.10
N VAL A 39 -15.50 -12.66 -10.94
CA VAL A 39 -15.74 -12.62 -12.39
C VAL A 39 -15.04 -11.44 -13.08
N ILE A 40 -13.75 -11.23 -12.78
CA ILE A 40 -12.97 -10.09 -13.27
C ILE A 40 -11.99 -10.53 -14.37
N ASN A 41 -12.12 -9.94 -15.56
CA ASN A 41 -11.20 -10.08 -16.69
C ASN A 41 -10.44 -8.78 -17.03
N SER A 42 -10.57 -7.78 -16.16
CA SER A 42 -10.04 -6.43 -16.33
C SER A 42 -8.87 -6.15 -15.38
N PRO A 43 -8.05 -5.11 -15.63
CA PRO A 43 -7.11 -4.60 -14.65
C PRO A 43 -7.74 -4.32 -13.29
N ILE A 44 -7.04 -4.68 -12.22
CA ILE A 44 -7.50 -4.50 -10.84
C ILE A 44 -6.59 -3.50 -10.12
N VAL A 45 -7.20 -2.44 -9.58
CA VAL A 45 -6.58 -1.51 -8.63
C VAL A 45 -7.05 -1.87 -7.23
N LEU A 46 -6.13 -2.19 -6.33
CA LEU A 46 -6.44 -2.68 -4.99
C LEU A 46 -6.09 -1.68 -3.89
N TYR A 47 -7.02 -1.50 -2.96
CA TYR A 47 -6.78 -0.89 -1.65
C TYR A 47 -6.99 -1.95 -0.57
N LEU A 48 -5.98 -2.15 0.26
CA LEU A 48 -6.06 -2.98 1.47
C LEU A 48 -6.01 -2.09 2.71
N GLY A 49 -6.96 -2.24 3.64
CA GLY A 49 -6.86 -1.59 4.94
C GLY A 49 -8.17 -1.52 5.70
N GLN A 50 -8.08 -1.16 6.97
CA GLN A 50 -9.26 -0.91 7.79
C GLN A 50 -10.05 0.29 7.27
N LEU A 51 -11.37 0.21 7.41
CA LEU A 51 -12.33 1.26 7.01
C LEU A 51 -12.91 1.95 8.25
N HIS A 52 -12.07 2.21 9.26
CA HIS A 52 -12.39 3.07 10.40
C HIS A 52 -11.86 4.48 10.10
N GLY A 53 -12.72 5.50 10.15
CA GLY A 53 -12.34 6.86 9.75
C GLY A 53 -12.02 6.93 8.25
N GLY A 54 -12.86 6.33 7.40
CA GLY A 54 -12.67 5.92 6.00
C GLY A 54 -12.23 6.97 4.96
N GLN A 55 -11.67 8.10 5.38
CA GLN A 55 -11.10 9.19 4.59
C GLN A 55 -10.13 8.68 3.50
N TYR A 56 -9.27 7.69 3.80
CA TYR A 56 -8.34 7.13 2.82
C TYR A 56 -9.04 6.35 1.70
N ALA A 57 -10.03 5.53 2.04
CA ALA A 57 -10.81 4.80 1.04
C ALA A 57 -11.72 5.75 0.25
N GLU A 58 -12.25 6.79 0.90
CA GLU A 58 -12.99 7.86 0.24
C GLU A 58 -12.14 8.61 -0.79
N LEU A 59 -10.89 8.94 -0.47
CA LEU A 59 -9.95 9.54 -1.41
C LEU A 59 -9.78 8.67 -2.67
N LEU A 60 -9.65 7.36 -2.50
CA LEU A 60 -9.64 6.43 -3.63
C LEU A 60 -10.97 6.46 -4.41
N LEU A 61 -12.13 6.38 -3.74
CA LEU A 61 -13.44 6.40 -4.42
C LEU A 61 -13.62 7.66 -5.29
N ARG A 62 -13.22 8.82 -4.79
CA ARG A 62 -13.23 10.06 -5.56
C ARG A 62 -12.30 9.97 -6.77
N ALA A 63 -11.12 9.35 -6.63
CA ALA A 63 -10.21 9.11 -7.74
C ALA A 63 -10.78 8.11 -8.76
N VAL A 64 -11.54 7.09 -8.32
CA VAL A 64 -12.23 6.13 -9.20
C VAL A 64 -13.13 6.85 -10.20
N LYS A 65 -13.88 7.88 -9.80
CA LYS A 65 -14.73 8.65 -10.73
C LYS A 65 -13.91 9.25 -11.88
N ILE A 66 -12.74 9.81 -11.57
CA ILE A 66 -11.83 10.42 -12.56
C ILE A 66 -11.22 9.33 -13.45
N ILE A 67 -10.74 8.24 -12.87
CA ILE A 67 -10.09 7.16 -13.61
C ILE A 67 -11.09 6.47 -14.54
N SER A 68 -12.31 6.23 -14.08
CA SER A 68 -13.36 5.53 -14.84
C SER A 68 -13.78 6.27 -16.11
N ALA A 69 -13.60 7.61 -16.15
CA ALA A 69 -13.82 8.41 -17.36
C ALA A 69 -12.75 8.15 -18.44
N LYS A 70 -11.54 7.69 -18.06
CA LYS A 70 -10.41 7.43 -18.98
C LYS A 70 -10.11 5.94 -19.18
N LYS A 71 -10.41 5.11 -18.18
CA LYS A 71 -10.13 3.67 -18.10
C LYS A 71 -11.40 2.92 -17.73
N THR A 72 -12.32 2.85 -18.69
CA THR A 72 -13.67 2.28 -18.51
C THR A 72 -13.66 0.79 -18.13
N ASN A 73 -12.61 0.06 -18.51
CA ASN A 73 -12.41 -1.35 -18.22
C ASN A 73 -11.43 -1.55 -17.04
N THR A 74 -11.66 -0.90 -15.89
CA THR A 74 -10.84 -1.10 -14.66
C THR A 74 -11.76 -1.39 -13.48
N VAL A 75 -11.36 -2.36 -12.65
CA VAL A 75 -12.06 -2.72 -11.42
C VAL A 75 -11.26 -2.25 -10.21
N PHE A 76 -11.95 -1.67 -9.24
CA PHE A 76 -11.37 -1.18 -8.00
C PHE A 76 -11.79 -2.06 -6.84
N MET A 77 -10.84 -2.74 -6.22
CA MET A 77 -11.10 -3.68 -5.14
C MET A 77 -10.69 -3.08 -3.80
N ILE A 78 -11.67 -2.90 -2.91
CA ILE A 78 -11.46 -2.40 -1.55
C ILE A 78 -11.56 -3.60 -0.60
N VAL A 79 -10.40 -4.00 -0.10
CA VAL A 79 -10.22 -5.13 0.83
C VAL A 79 -10.12 -4.60 2.25
N GLY A 80 -11.16 -4.88 3.04
CA GLY A 80 -11.25 -4.45 4.43
C GLY A 80 -12.68 -4.19 4.89
N SER A 81 -12.83 -4.07 6.20
CA SER A 81 -14.07 -3.69 6.87
C SER A 81 -13.82 -2.59 7.90
N GLY A 82 -14.89 -2.03 8.43
CA GLY A 82 -14.86 -1.02 9.48
C GLY A 82 -16.17 -0.25 9.52
N ALA A 83 -16.30 0.63 10.51
CA ALA A 83 -17.51 1.41 10.75
C ALA A 83 -17.97 2.24 9.53
N ASP A 84 -17.05 2.71 8.67
CA ASP A 84 -17.40 3.53 7.51
C ASP A 84 -17.80 2.73 6.26
N LEU A 85 -17.81 1.39 6.29
CA LEU A 85 -18.09 0.59 5.10
C LEU A 85 -19.44 0.96 4.45
N SER A 86 -20.50 1.14 5.25
CA SER A 86 -21.82 1.53 4.74
C SER A 86 -21.81 2.93 4.13
N ARG A 87 -21.11 3.88 4.78
CA ARG A 87 -20.95 5.25 4.28
C ARG A 87 -20.19 5.28 2.95
N LEU A 88 -19.12 4.50 2.84
CA LEU A 88 -18.31 4.39 1.63
C LEU A 88 -19.08 3.76 0.45
N LYS A 89 -19.94 2.76 0.73
CA LYS A 89 -20.86 2.22 -0.28
C LYS A 89 -21.87 3.27 -0.74
N GLY A 90 -22.40 4.09 0.18
CA GLY A 90 -23.24 5.25 -0.15
C GLY A 90 -22.52 6.24 -1.06
N LEU A 91 -21.29 6.62 -0.72
CA LEU A 91 -20.47 7.51 -1.55
C LEU A 91 -20.21 6.92 -2.95
N ALA A 92 -19.97 5.61 -3.07
CA ALA A 92 -19.79 4.96 -4.37
C ALA A 92 -21.08 4.99 -5.24
N LYS A 93 -22.26 5.03 -4.61
CA LYS A 93 -23.54 5.24 -5.29
C LYS A 93 -23.68 6.70 -5.73
N ASP A 94 -23.39 7.66 -4.84
CA ASP A 94 -23.49 9.09 -5.13
C ASP A 94 -22.52 9.53 -6.23
N LEU A 95 -21.36 8.89 -6.32
CA LEU A 95 -20.37 9.09 -7.39
C LEU A 95 -20.71 8.32 -8.68
N GLU A 96 -21.74 7.46 -8.68
CA GLU A 96 -22.14 6.61 -9.82
C GLU A 96 -21.00 5.68 -10.29
N ILE A 97 -20.29 5.07 -9.36
CA ILE A 97 -19.16 4.15 -9.63
C ILE A 97 -19.38 2.76 -9.02
N THR A 98 -20.61 2.45 -8.63
CA THR A 98 -20.94 1.20 -7.93
C THR A 98 -20.59 -0.04 -8.75
N ASP A 99 -20.71 0.02 -10.08
CA ASP A 99 -20.34 -1.05 -11.01
C ASP A 99 -18.81 -1.21 -11.17
N LYS A 100 -18.02 -0.22 -10.73
CA LYS A 100 -16.55 -0.23 -10.81
C LYS A 100 -15.89 -0.70 -9.53
N VAL A 101 -16.58 -0.65 -8.40
CA VAL A 101 -15.99 -0.88 -7.07
C VAL A 101 -16.51 -2.15 -6.44
N ILE A 102 -15.59 -3.01 -6.02
CA ILE A 102 -15.87 -4.22 -5.26
C ILE A 102 -15.41 -4.00 -3.82
N PHE A 103 -16.37 -3.91 -2.91
CA PHE A 103 -16.11 -3.97 -1.47
C PHE A 103 -16.13 -5.42 -1.00
N THR A 104 -14.98 -5.97 -0.64
CA THR A 104 -14.90 -7.40 -0.24
C THR A 104 -15.39 -7.64 1.18
N GLY A 105 -15.44 -6.58 2.00
CA GLY A 105 -15.52 -6.71 3.45
C GLY A 105 -14.23 -7.25 4.05
N ALA A 106 -14.30 -7.71 5.30
CA ALA A 106 -13.18 -8.38 5.96
C ALA A 106 -12.86 -9.70 5.25
N VAL A 107 -11.58 -10.00 5.11
CA VAL A 107 -11.08 -11.28 4.61
C VAL A 107 -10.09 -11.84 5.61
N GLU A 108 -9.98 -13.16 5.67
CA GLU A 108 -8.93 -13.79 6.48
C GLU A 108 -7.54 -13.32 6.02
N TYR A 109 -6.65 -13.04 6.97
CA TYR A 109 -5.32 -12.55 6.67
C TYR A 109 -4.52 -13.52 5.79
N SER A 110 -4.73 -14.83 5.95
CA SER A 110 -4.17 -15.89 5.11
C SER A 110 -4.51 -15.75 3.62
N LEU A 111 -5.63 -15.10 3.28
CA LEU A 111 -6.07 -14.88 1.90
C LEU A 111 -5.57 -13.55 1.32
N VAL A 112 -5.12 -12.60 2.15
CA VAL A 112 -4.64 -11.28 1.70
C VAL A 112 -3.57 -11.38 0.60
N PRO A 113 -2.57 -12.28 0.67
CA PRO A 113 -1.61 -12.44 -0.42
C PRO A 113 -2.25 -12.76 -1.78
N LYS A 114 -3.35 -13.54 -1.81
CA LYS A 114 -4.08 -13.85 -3.05
C LYS A 114 -4.81 -12.62 -3.62
N TYR A 115 -5.38 -11.78 -2.73
CA TYR A 115 -6.01 -10.53 -3.13
C TYR A 115 -4.98 -9.56 -3.72
N ILE A 116 -3.86 -9.35 -3.04
CA ILE A 116 -2.74 -8.53 -3.55
C ILE A 116 -2.23 -9.11 -4.88
N ALA A 117 -2.05 -10.43 -4.97
CA ALA A 117 -1.59 -11.11 -6.18
C ALA A 117 -2.53 -10.89 -7.39
N ALA A 118 -3.83 -10.74 -7.18
CA ALA A 118 -4.79 -10.46 -8.24
C ALA A 118 -4.70 -9.03 -8.81
N ALA A 119 -4.18 -8.09 -8.02
CA ALA A 119 -4.07 -6.68 -8.39
C ALA A 119 -2.95 -6.41 -9.39
N ASP A 120 -3.18 -5.45 -10.28
CA ASP A 120 -2.18 -4.88 -11.19
C ASP A 120 -1.53 -3.64 -10.58
N VAL A 121 -2.30 -2.86 -9.80
CA VAL A 121 -1.81 -1.69 -9.04
C VAL A 121 -2.31 -1.78 -7.60
N ALA A 122 -1.43 -1.56 -6.63
CA ALA A 122 -1.78 -1.51 -5.21
C ALA A 122 -1.64 -0.08 -4.68
N VAL A 123 -2.64 0.38 -3.93
CA VAL A 123 -2.78 1.77 -3.51
C VAL A 123 -2.65 1.91 -2.00
N ALA A 124 -1.85 2.90 -1.58
CA ALA A 124 -1.71 3.34 -0.20
C ALA A 124 -1.84 4.87 -0.15
N CYS A 125 -3.09 5.36 -0.25
CA CYS A 125 -3.40 6.79 -0.25
C CYS A 125 -3.70 7.28 1.17
N PHE A 126 -3.21 8.48 1.48
CA PHE A 126 -3.30 9.10 2.79
C PHE A 126 -3.48 10.61 2.69
N GLU A 127 -4.05 11.20 3.73
CA GLU A 127 -4.01 12.64 3.99
C GLU A 127 -2.78 13.01 4.82
N ASP A 128 -2.34 14.25 4.71
CA ASP A 128 -1.23 14.77 5.49
C ASP A 128 -1.67 15.28 6.87
N ASN A 129 -1.43 14.47 7.90
CA ASN A 129 -1.72 14.80 9.30
C ASN A 129 -0.76 14.06 10.24
N ASP A 130 -0.70 14.48 11.51
CA ASP A 130 0.24 13.94 12.51
C ASP A 130 0.14 12.42 12.66
N LEU A 131 -1.08 11.89 12.60
CA LEU A 131 -1.34 10.46 12.67
C LEU A 131 -0.71 9.74 11.47
N THR A 132 -0.88 10.25 10.25
CA THR A 132 -0.25 9.67 9.05
C THR A 132 1.27 9.83 9.09
N ARG A 133 1.78 11.01 9.46
CA ARG A 133 3.24 11.26 9.53
C ARG A 133 3.95 10.32 10.50
N SER A 134 3.24 9.79 11.49
CA SER A 134 3.75 8.88 12.53
C SER A 134 3.49 7.39 12.25
N LYS A 135 2.99 7.03 11.05
CA LYS A 135 2.72 5.63 10.67
C LYS A 135 3.89 4.98 9.92
N SER A 136 4.05 3.68 10.19
CA SER A 136 4.80 2.74 9.33
C SER A 136 3.80 1.80 8.64
N PRO A 137 3.32 2.13 7.43
CA PRO A 137 2.20 1.42 6.80
C PRO A 137 2.58 0.01 6.32
N LEU A 138 2.18 -1.01 7.10
CA LEU A 138 2.38 -2.44 6.79
C LEU A 138 1.96 -2.83 5.36
N LYS A 139 0.84 -2.29 4.87
CA LYS A 139 0.35 -2.59 3.50
C LYS A 139 1.40 -2.31 2.42
N ILE A 140 2.26 -1.30 2.59
CA ILE A 140 3.28 -0.95 1.60
C ILE A 140 4.34 -2.05 1.54
N VAL A 141 4.83 -2.55 2.68
CA VAL A 141 5.81 -3.65 2.69
C VAL A 141 5.22 -4.96 2.20
N GLU A 142 3.93 -5.23 2.45
CA GLU A 142 3.22 -6.39 1.90
C GLU A 142 3.06 -6.31 0.37
N TYR A 143 2.78 -5.12 -0.17
CA TYR A 143 2.74 -4.88 -1.62
C TYR A 143 4.14 -5.02 -2.24
N MET A 144 5.17 -4.48 -1.60
CA MET A 144 6.56 -4.60 -2.06
C MET A 144 7.01 -6.06 -2.08
N ALA A 145 6.75 -6.80 -0.99
CA ALA A 145 7.03 -8.22 -0.90
C ALA A 145 6.29 -9.03 -1.98
N SER A 146 5.06 -8.65 -2.29
CA SER A 146 4.27 -9.27 -3.37
C SER A 146 4.70 -8.85 -4.78
N GLY A 147 5.67 -7.94 -4.91
CA GLY A 147 6.18 -7.42 -6.18
C GLY A 147 5.11 -6.67 -6.97
N LYS A 148 4.35 -5.79 -6.30
CA LYS A 148 3.29 -5.00 -6.94
C LYS A 148 3.74 -3.58 -7.26
N ALA A 149 3.12 -3.00 -8.29
CA ALA A 149 3.26 -1.59 -8.58
C ALA A 149 2.46 -0.78 -7.55
N ILE A 150 3.13 0.14 -6.86
CA ILE A 150 2.57 0.85 -5.71
C ILE A 150 2.39 2.32 -6.04
N VAL A 151 1.17 2.82 -5.86
CA VAL A 151 0.86 4.26 -5.82
C VAL A 151 0.59 4.64 -4.38
N ALA A 152 1.34 5.59 -3.84
CA ALA A 152 1.19 5.98 -2.44
C ALA A 152 1.36 7.49 -2.22
N SER A 153 0.73 8.02 -1.17
CA SER A 153 0.84 9.43 -0.82
C SER A 153 2.21 9.78 -0.23
N ASP A 154 2.79 10.91 -0.65
CA ASP A 154 4.08 11.42 -0.19
C ASP A 154 4.00 12.04 1.21
N VAL A 155 3.92 11.18 2.24
CA VAL A 155 3.76 11.61 3.63
C VAL A 155 4.43 10.62 4.60
N GLY A 156 5.05 11.17 5.65
CA GLY A 156 5.68 10.37 6.70
C GLY A 156 6.82 9.50 6.17
N GLU A 157 6.81 8.22 6.51
CA GLU A 157 7.83 7.25 6.07
C GLU A 157 7.65 6.78 4.61
N VAL A 158 6.48 7.01 3.99
CA VAL A 158 6.15 6.49 2.65
C VAL A 158 7.18 6.80 1.57
N PRO A 159 7.66 8.06 1.38
CA PRO A 159 8.70 8.35 0.38
C PRO A 159 9.99 7.56 0.60
N ILE A 160 10.39 7.38 1.86
CA ILE A 160 11.58 6.60 2.23
C ILE A 160 11.35 5.11 1.99
N MET A 161 10.13 4.62 2.26
CA MET A 161 9.77 3.23 1.99
C MET A 161 9.82 2.91 0.50
N LEU A 162 9.28 3.80 -0.35
CA LEU A 162 9.24 3.56 -1.78
C LEU A 162 10.58 3.83 -2.47
N ASP A 163 11.30 4.91 -2.18
CA ASP A 163 12.65 5.16 -2.71
C ASP A 163 12.79 4.86 -4.23
N GLY A 164 11.84 5.37 -5.03
CA GLY A 164 11.80 5.17 -6.47
C GLY A 164 11.29 3.80 -6.96
N CYS A 165 10.76 2.95 -6.09
CA CYS A 165 10.11 1.68 -6.46
C CYS A 165 8.59 1.75 -6.66
N GLY A 166 8.00 2.95 -6.56
CA GLY A 166 6.59 3.22 -6.83
C GLY A 166 6.37 4.66 -7.28
N ILE A 167 5.10 5.06 -7.44
CA ILE A 167 4.71 6.44 -7.75
C ILE A 167 4.24 7.11 -6.46
N LEU A 168 4.87 8.23 -6.13
CA LEU A 168 4.44 9.12 -5.06
C LEU A 168 3.39 10.12 -5.60
N THR A 169 2.36 10.36 -4.81
CA THR A 169 1.27 11.29 -5.12
C THR A 169 1.12 12.30 -4.00
N GLU A 170 0.63 13.50 -4.31
CA GLU A 170 0.36 14.51 -3.28
C GLU A 170 -0.69 13.98 -2.28
N PRO A 171 -0.42 14.03 -0.96
CA PRO A 171 -1.36 13.58 0.06
C PRO A 171 -2.71 14.31 -0.03
N GLY A 172 -3.81 13.59 0.14
CA GLY A 172 -5.17 14.16 0.05
C GLY A 172 -5.61 14.59 -1.36
N ASN A 173 -4.73 14.59 -2.36
CA ASN A 173 -5.06 15.06 -3.70
C ASN A 173 -5.64 13.95 -4.60
N VAL A 174 -6.93 14.06 -4.88
CA VAL A 174 -7.69 13.11 -5.72
C VAL A 174 -7.12 13.00 -7.14
N TYR A 175 -6.73 14.12 -7.76
CA TYR A 175 -6.22 14.15 -9.15
C TYR A 175 -4.82 13.56 -9.24
N SER A 176 -3.95 13.89 -8.27
CA SER A 176 -2.60 13.32 -8.17
C SER A 176 -2.68 11.80 -8.03
N LEU A 177 -3.56 11.31 -7.14
CA LEU A 177 -3.82 9.88 -6.98
C LEU A 177 -4.31 9.22 -8.27
N ALA A 178 -5.31 9.82 -8.92
CA ALA A 178 -5.87 9.29 -10.18
C ALA A 178 -4.81 9.21 -11.28
N ASN A 179 -4.00 10.26 -11.46
CA ASN A 179 -2.94 10.30 -12.47
C ASN A 179 -1.84 9.26 -12.21
N GLY A 180 -1.45 9.06 -10.94
CA GLY A 180 -0.48 8.03 -10.58
C GLY A 180 -0.97 6.62 -10.92
N ILE A 181 -2.25 6.33 -10.64
CA ILE A 181 -2.88 5.04 -10.99
C ILE A 181 -2.97 4.89 -12.52
N ILE A 182 -3.45 5.90 -13.23
CA ILE A 182 -3.56 5.88 -14.71
C ILE A 182 -2.21 5.62 -15.35
N ARG A 183 -1.13 6.24 -14.85
CA ARG A 183 0.22 6.05 -15.39
C ARG A 183 0.66 4.58 -15.35
N PHE A 184 0.40 3.85 -14.27
CA PHE A 184 0.69 2.41 -14.22
C PHE A 184 -0.30 1.56 -15.04
N LEU A 185 -1.52 2.02 -15.26
CA LEU A 185 -2.47 1.35 -16.14
C LEU A 185 -2.09 1.50 -17.62
N GLU A 186 -1.37 2.58 -17.98
CA GLU A 186 -0.95 2.88 -19.36
C GLU A 186 0.45 2.39 -19.71
N ASP A 187 1.41 2.55 -18.79
CA ASP A 187 2.81 2.22 -19.01
C ASP A 187 3.17 0.90 -18.31
N GLU A 188 2.99 -0.20 -19.03
CA GLU A 188 3.35 -1.53 -18.53
C GLU A 188 4.85 -1.66 -18.26
N LYS A 189 5.71 -1.02 -19.05
CA LYS A 189 7.16 -1.10 -18.87
C LYS A 189 7.57 -0.48 -17.55
N LEU A 190 7.08 0.73 -17.27
CA LEU A 190 7.28 1.40 -15.99
C LEU A 190 6.70 0.58 -14.84
N ARG A 191 5.49 0.04 -15.00
CA ARG A 191 4.84 -0.81 -14.00
C ARG A 191 5.73 -2.01 -13.64
N LYS A 192 6.22 -2.77 -14.63
CA LYS A 192 7.11 -3.93 -14.43
C LYS A 192 8.45 -3.56 -13.83
N GLU A 193 9.00 -2.40 -14.19
CA GLU A 193 10.24 -1.92 -13.58
C GLU A 193 10.06 -1.63 -12.07
N CYS A 194 8.99 -0.93 -11.70
CA CYS A 194 8.65 -0.64 -10.31
C CYS A 194 8.36 -1.92 -9.51
N GLU A 195 7.57 -2.85 -10.05
CA GLU A 195 7.30 -4.17 -9.43
C GLU A 195 8.60 -4.89 -9.05
N ARG A 196 9.57 -4.94 -9.98
CA ARG A 196 10.87 -5.57 -9.77
C ARG A 196 11.69 -4.83 -8.70
N LYS A 197 11.71 -3.49 -8.73
CA LYS A 197 12.41 -2.67 -7.73
C LYS A 197 11.81 -2.88 -6.33
N ALA A 198 10.48 -2.89 -6.23
CA ALA A 198 9.75 -3.06 -4.99
C ALA A 198 10.06 -4.42 -4.35
N ARG A 199 10.02 -5.51 -5.14
CA ARG A 199 10.40 -6.83 -4.63
C ARG A 199 11.84 -6.87 -4.12
N LYS A 200 12.80 -6.36 -4.90
CA LYS A 200 14.22 -6.33 -4.50
C LYS A 200 14.43 -5.54 -3.21
N ARG A 201 13.73 -4.41 -3.04
CA ARG A 201 13.79 -3.60 -1.83
C ARG A 201 13.22 -4.35 -0.62
N ALA A 202 12.10 -5.04 -0.78
CA ALA A 202 11.55 -5.88 0.30
C ALA A 202 12.53 -6.99 0.75
N GLU A 203 13.17 -7.67 -0.19
CA GLU A 203 14.16 -8.73 0.09
C GLU A 203 15.43 -8.22 0.79
N LYS A 204 15.79 -6.95 0.53
CA LYS A 204 16.98 -6.31 1.07
C LYS A 204 16.73 -5.65 2.43
N GLU A 205 15.59 -4.98 2.61
CA GLU A 205 15.40 -4.02 3.70
C GLU A 205 14.16 -4.30 4.58
N TYR A 206 13.13 -4.97 4.07
CA TYR A 206 11.84 -5.14 4.75
C TYR A 206 11.47 -6.60 5.06
N LYS A 207 12.47 -7.46 5.27
CA LYS A 207 12.30 -8.83 5.75
C LYS A 207 12.64 -8.92 7.24
N TRP A 208 11.96 -9.82 7.95
CA TRP A 208 12.06 -9.94 9.40
C TRP A 208 13.48 -10.18 9.91
N GLU A 209 14.30 -10.90 9.14
CA GLU A 209 15.70 -11.18 9.49
C GLU A 209 16.50 -9.89 9.64
N VAL A 210 16.30 -8.90 8.76
CA VAL A 210 17.01 -7.61 8.80
C VAL A 210 16.61 -6.81 10.04
N THR A 211 15.31 -6.72 10.34
CA THR A 211 14.84 -6.03 11.54
C THR A 211 15.25 -6.75 12.82
N ALA A 212 15.27 -8.08 12.82
CA ALA A 212 15.75 -8.86 13.97
C ALA A 212 17.24 -8.58 14.26
N ASP A 213 18.09 -8.59 13.23
CA ASP A 213 19.52 -8.27 13.36
C ASP A 213 19.72 -6.84 13.89
N ASN A 214 18.95 -5.88 13.39
CA ASN A 214 18.98 -4.50 13.88
C ASN A 214 18.56 -4.40 15.35
N LEU A 215 17.47 -5.07 15.75
CA LEU A 215 17.02 -5.07 17.15
C LEU A 215 18.04 -5.73 18.08
N LEU A 216 18.65 -6.83 17.69
CA LEU A 216 19.73 -7.47 18.45
C LEU A 216 20.92 -6.54 18.62
N ARG A 217 21.33 -5.84 17.55
CA ARG A 217 22.37 -4.80 17.63
C ARG A 217 21.99 -3.67 18.59
N ALA A 218 20.72 -3.26 18.61
CA ALA A 218 20.23 -2.24 19.55
C ALA A 218 20.37 -2.70 21.01
N TYR A 219 20.07 -3.97 21.31
CA TYR A 219 20.28 -4.53 22.65
C TYR A 219 21.77 -4.59 23.04
N GLU A 220 22.66 -4.94 22.11
CA GLU A 220 24.10 -4.91 22.38
C GLU A 220 24.62 -3.50 22.61
N ILE A 221 24.13 -2.49 21.87
CA ILE A 221 24.45 -1.09 22.16
C ILE A 221 23.96 -0.73 23.57
N ALA A 222 22.72 -1.06 23.91
CA ALA A 222 22.11 -0.73 25.20
C ALA A 222 22.88 -1.33 26.39
N LYS A 223 23.34 -2.59 26.29
CA LYS A 223 24.17 -3.23 27.33
C LYS A 223 25.49 -2.51 27.58
N ASN A 224 26.04 -1.84 26.56
CA ASN A 224 27.33 -1.17 26.61
C ASN A 224 27.24 0.33 26.93
N ILE A 225 26.04 0.87 27.17
CA ILE A 225 25.87 2.24 27.65
C ILE A 225 26.17 2.24 29.16
N ARG A 226 27.40 2.65 29.51
CA ARG A 226 27.73 3.15 30.85
C ARG A 226 27.29 4.60 31.00
#